data_AF-A0A7C1PPB1-F1
#
_entry.id   AF-A0A7C1PPB1-F1
#
_cell.length_a   1.000
_cell.length_b   1.000
_cell.length_c   1.000
_cell.angle_alpha   90.00
_cell.angle_beta   90.00
_cell.angle_gamma   90.00
#
_symmetry.space_group_name_H-M   'P 1'
#
loop_
_entity.id
_entity.type
_entity.pdbx_description
1 polymer ?
#
loop_
_entity_poly.entity_id
_entity_poly.type
_entity_poly.pdbx_seq_one_letter_code
_entity_poly.pdbx_strand_id
1 'polypeptide(L)'
;MERRKFLRNFTKGIIIGVAAAHALRSYAKSSIYEVLTSTAQRKKDPNEILKEMYKEVVELGPYNNEDFIKREFHIDLDSDENNSEEHVVFLIQRVGDKEKMIIQVTYFEAKRTRIIKYAKDIKTISCYIKGDKIEIKKCDYSENDIKFLFPDILQGIRNKKKFLKLLERKDKR
;
A
#
# COMPACT_ATOMS: atom_id res chain seq x y z
N MET A 1 23.74 5.56 -8.73
CA MET A 1 24.23 6.44 -7.66
C MET A 1 23.14 7.49 -7.45
N GLU A 2 22.23 7.30 -6.47
CA GLU A 2 21.36 8.35 -5.86
C GLU A 2 20.22 7.81 -4.96
N ARG A 3 20.01 6.50 -4.84
CA ARG A 3 19.02 5.93 -3.91
C ARG A 3 19.45 5.88 -2.42
N ARG A 4 20.60 6.47 -2.03
CA ARG A 4 21.24 6.20 -0.71
C ARG A 4 22.07 7.33 -0.09
N LYS A 5 21.85 8.61 -0.44
CA LYS A 5 22.68 9.70 0.13
C LYS A 5 22.12 10.42 1.35
N PHE A 6 20.84 10.27 1.70
CA PHE A 6 20.27 11.14 2.75
C PHE A 6 20.25 10.53 4.17
N LEU A 7 20.32 9.21 4.35
CA LEU A 7 20.20 8.58 5.69
C LEU A 7 21.46 7.83 6.17
N ARG A 8 22.61 8.50 6.03
CA ARG A 8 23.84 8.33 6.83
C ARG A 8 24.62 7.02 6.69
N ASN A 9 25.82 7.20 6.17
CA ASN A 9 27.06 6.64 6.72
C ASN A 9 27.09 6.72 8.25
N PHE A 10 26.65 5.70 8.98
CA PHE A 10 27.09 5.48 10.36
C PHE A 10 27.07 3.97 10.64
N THR A 11 28.27 3.44 10.97
CA THR A 11 28.55 2.15 11.65
C THR A 11 28.20 0.86 10.90
N LYS A 12 29.10 0.25 10.11
CA LYS A 12 30.25 -0.64 10.46
C LYS A 12 29.89 -1.93 11.25
N GLY A 13 30.26 -3.08 10.65
CA GLY A 13 30.63 -4.36 11.30
C GLY A 13 29.48 -5.39 11.42
N ILE A 14 29.40 -6.46 10.61
CA ILE A 14 30.15 -7.74 10.61
C ILE A 14 29.60 -8.79 11.62
N ILE A 15 29.20 -9.96 11.05
CA ILE A 15 29.36 -11.37 11.53
C ILE A 15 28.17 -12.23 12.07
N ILE A 16 27.97 -13.36 11.34
CA ILE A 16 27.59 -14.77 11.71
C ILE A 16 26.15 -15.02 12.19
N GLY A 17 25.42 -16.08 11.79
CA GLY A 17 25.70 -17.25 10.96
C GLY A 17 24.70 -18.38 11.25
N VAL A 18 24.45 -19.20 10.23
CA VAL A 18 24.01 -20.62 10.29
C VAL A 18 22.77 -20.95 11.16
N ALA A 19 21.61 -20.44 10.78
CA ALA A 19 20.31 -21.07 11.08
C ALA A 19 19.32 -21.00 9.90
N ALA A 20 19.85 -20.74 8.69
CA ALA A 20 19.05 -20.13 7.63
C ALA A 20 18.50 -21.11 6.57
N ALA A 21 18.93 -22.37 6.51
CA ALA A 21 18.67 -23.21 5.34
C ALA A 21 17.19 -23.60 5.13
N HIS A 22 16.39 -23.73 6.20
CA HIS A 22 14.97 -24.08 6.06
C HIS A 22 14.02 -22.87 6.09
N ALA A 23 14.37 -21.78 6.79
CA ALA A 23 13.62 -20.53 6.74
C ALA A 23 13.84 -19.76 5.42
N LEU A 24 15.06 -19.80 4.85
CA LEU A 24 15.38 -19.13 3.59
C LEU A 24 14.61 -19.69 2.40
N ARG A 25 14.19 -20.96 2.39
CA ARG A 25 13.51 -21.52 1.20
C ARG A 25 12.07 -21.02 1.06
N SER A 26 11.40 -20.77 2.19
CA SER A 26 10.07 -20.15 2.21
C SER A 26 10.16 -18.64 1.97
N TYR A 27 11.14 -17.98 2.60
CA TYR A 27 11.34 -16.53 2.49
C TYR A 27 11.92 -16.11 1.12
N ALA A 28 12.79 -16.93 0.52
CA ALA A 28 13.32 -16.69 -0.82
C ALA A 28 12.26 -16.92 -1.89
N LYS A 29 11.34 -17.88 -1.73
CA LYS A 29 10.22 -18.03 -2.65
C LYS A 29 9.25 -16.85 -2.54
N SER A 30 8.89 -16.40 -1.33
CA SER A 30 8.02 -15.21 -1.20
C SER A 30 8.70 -13.96 -1.74
N SER A 31 9.94 -13.68 -1.34
CA SER A 31 10.67 -12.50 -1.81
C SER A 31 10.96 -12.51 -3.30
N ILE A 32 11.25 -13.65 -3.93
CA ILE A 32 11.42 -13.71 -5.39
C ILE A 32 10.07 -13.51 -6.09
N TYR A 33 8.98 -14.12 -5.61
CA TYR A 33 7.65 -13.87 -6.18
C TYR A 33 7.24 -12.41 -6.03
N GLU A 34 7.47 -11.82 -4.85
CA GLU A 34 7.16 -10.43 -4.51
C GLU A 34 8.04 -9.44 -5.28
N VAL A 35 9.32 -9.77 -5.51
CA VAL A 35 10.22 -9.01 -6.39
C VAL A 35 9.81 -9.13 -7.85
N LEU A 36 9.39 -10.31 -8.32
CA LEU A 36 8.94 -10.50 -9.70
C LEU A 36 7.59 -9.83 -9.98
N THR A 37 6.64 -9.91 -9.03
CA THR A 37 5.34 -9.22 -9.16
C THR A 37 5.48 -7.72 -9.00
N SER A 38 6.32 -7.23 -8.07
CA SER A 38 6.59 -5.80 -7.92
C SER A 38 7.34 -5.22 -9.12
N THR A 39 8.31 -5.94 -9.70
CA THR A 39 9.04 -5.45 -10.89
C THR A 39 8.17 -5.42 -12.15
N ALA A 40 7.26 -6.39 -12.33
CA ALA A 40 6.29 -6.35 -13.42
C ALA A 40 5.24 -5.25 -13.24
N GLN A 41 4.76 -5.02 -12.02
CA GLN A 41 3.81 -3.94 -11.71
C GLN A 41 4.44 -2.54 -11.80
N ARG A 42 5.73 -2.39 -11.47
CA ARG A 42 6.49 -1.12 -11.60
C ARG A 42 6.64 -0.61 -13.04
N LYS A 43 6.34 -1.43 -14.05
CA LYS A 43 6.33 -1.04 -15.47
C LYS A 43 4.94 -0.64 -16.00
N LYS A 44 3.87 -0.89 -15.25
CA LYS A 44 2.51 -0.53 -15.66
C LYS A 44 2.28 0.96 -15.56
N ASP A 45 1.39 1.48 -16.41
CA ASP A 45 0.96 2.88 -16.33
C ASP A 45 0.27 3.14 -14.98
N PRO A 46 0.61 4.22 -14.25
CA PRO A 46 -0.02 4.53 -12.97
C PRO A 46 -1.55 4.58 -13.00
N ASN A 47 -2.18 4.99 -14.11
CA ASN A 47 -3.64 5.00 -14.20
C ASN A 47 -4.21 3.59 -14.27
N GLU A 48 -3.51 2.64 -14.90
CA GLU A 48 -3.92 1.23 -14.88
C GLU A 48 -3.88 0.67 -13.47
N ILE A 49 -2.84 1.01 -12.70
CA ILE A 49 -2.74 0.57 -11.30
C ILE A 49 -3.85 1.20 -10.45
N LEU A 50 -4.19 2.48 -10.66
CA LEU A 50 -5.35 3.11 -10.01
C LEU A 50 -6.67 2.42 -10.36
N LYS A 51 -6.86 1.98 -11.61
CA LYS A 51 -8.04 1.19 -12.00
C LYS A 51 -8.08 -0.14 -11.29
N GLU A 52 -6.94 -0.82 -11.17
CA GLU A 52 -6.85 -2.08 -10.41
C GLU A 52 -7.15 -1.84 -8.92
N MET A 53 -6.58 -0.81 -8.29
CA MET A 53 -6.88 -0.46 -6.90
C MET A 53 -8.37 -0.18 -6.69
N TYR A 54 -8.97 0.63 -7.57
CA TYR A 54 -10.39 0.92 -7.55
C TYR A 54 -11.24 -0.35 -7.60
N LYS A 55 -10.97 -1.26 -8.54
CA LYS A 55 -11.69 -2.54 -8.67
C LYS A 55 -11.58 -3.38 -7.40
N GLU A 56 -10.37 -3.51 -6.86
CA GLU A 56 -10.13 -4.30 -5.65
C GLU A 56 -10.90 -3.77 -4.44
N VAL A 57 -10.98 -2.45 -4.29
CA VAL A 57 -11.70 -1.76 -3.19
C VAL A 57 -13.21 -1.80 -3.38
N VAL A 58 -13.71 -1.58 -4.61
CA VAL A 58 -15.15 -1.68 -4.90
C VAL A 58 -15.68 -3.09 -4.64
N GLU A 59 -14.90 -4.12 -4.97
CA GLU A 59 -15.27 -5.50 -4.67
C GLU A 59 -15.41 -5.80 -3.16
N LEU A 60 -14.80 -5.01 -2.28
CA LEU A 60 -15.03 -5.13 -0.84
C LEU A 60 -16.40 -4.55 -0.46
N GLY A 61 -16.96 -3.65 -1.27
CA GLY A 61 -18.24 -2.99 -1.00
C GLY A 61 -18.18 -2.00 0.18
N PRO A 62 -19.30 -1.28 0.42
CA PRO A 62 -19.46 -0.38 1.57
C PRO A 62 -19.60 -1.17 2.88
N TYR A 63 -19.48 -0.48 4.03
CA TYR A 63 -19.97 -1.05 5.29
C TYR A 63 -21.50 -0.98 5.36
N ASN A 64 -22.08 -1.72 6.29
CA ASN A 64 -23.54 -1.73 6.49
C ASN A 64 -24.05 -0.31 6.77
N ASN A 65 -25.10 0.09 6.04
CA ASN A 65 -25.75 1.39 6.12
C ASN A 65 -24.93 2.59 5.59
N GLU A 66 -23.85 2.35 4.83
CA GLU A 66 -23.15 3.41 4.10
C GLU A 66 -23.55 3.40 2.62
N ASP A 67 -23.73 4.59 2.03
CA ASP A 67 -23.97 4.81 0.59
C ASP A 67 -22.68 5.15 -0.18
N PHE A 68 -21.55 5.15 0.52
CA PHE A 68 -20.19 5.30 -0.01
C PHE A 68 -19.32 4.13 0.44
N ILE A 69 -18.19 3.92 -0.24
CA ILE A 69 -17.21 2.90 0.15
C ILE A 69 -16.06 3.58 0.89
N LYS A 70 -15.88 3.24 2.16
CA LYS A 70 -14.68 3.60 2.93
C LYS A 70 -13.92 2.34 3.33
N ARG A 71 -12.64 2.23 2.92
CA ARG A 71 -11.77 1.10 3.28
C ARG A 71 -10.43 1.60 3.79
N GLU A 72 -9.96 0.95 4.86
CA GLU A 72 -8.74 1.31 5.56
C GLU A 72 -7.76 0.14 5.54
N PHE A 73 -6.51 0.43 5.21
CA PHE A 73 -5.43 -0.52 5.07
C PHE A 73 -4.24 -0.03 5.88
N HIS A 74 -3.59 -0.94 6.60
CA HIS A 74 -2.29 -0.72 7.21
C HIS A 74 -1.29 -1.50 6.37
N ILE A 75 -0.35 -0.79 5.75
CA ILE A 75 0.57 -1.32 4.75
C ILE A 75 1.97 -0.83 5.11
N ASP A 76 2.96 -1.70 5.07
CA ASP A 76 4.38 -1.34 5.20
C ASP A 76 4.91 -0.89 3.83
N LEU A 77 5.10 0.42 3.63
CA LEU A 77 5.53 1.03 2.36
C LEU A 77 6.99 1.48 2.37
N ASP A 78 7.56 1.79 3.54
CA ASP A 78 8.93 2.32 3.66
C ASP A 78 9.98 1.26 4.08
N SER A 79 9.55 0.08 4.53
CA SER A 79 10.42 -0.98 5.07
C SER A 79 11.34 -0.51 6.20
N ASP A 80 11.04 0.62 6.83
CA ASP A 80 11.74 1.10 8.01
C ASP A 80 11.12 0.38 9.21
N GLU A 81 11.90 -0.49 9.86
CA GLU A 81 11.47 -1.21 11.05
C GLU A 81 11.00 -0.28 12.20
N ASN A 82 11.36 1.01 12.14
CA ASN A 82 10.88 2.02 13.08
C ASN A 82 9.52 2.63 12.70
N ASN A 83 9.13 2.58 11.42
CA ASN A 83 7.85 3.04 10.88
C ASN A 83 7.03 1.85 10.40
N SER A 84 6.67 0.98 11.33
CA SER A 84 6.22 -0.37 10.96
C SER A 84 4.85 -0.49 10.24
N GLU A 85 4.24 0.60 9.73
CA GLU A 85 3.01 0.60 8.90
C GLU A 85 2.53 2.04 8.58
N GLU A 86 2.20 2.31 7.32
CA GLU A 86 1.40 3.45 6.86
C GLU A 86 -0.09 3.13 6.86
N HIS A 87 -0.91 4.15 7.13
CA HIS A 87 -2.36 4.04 7.05
C HIS A 87 -2.86 4.60 5.72
N VAL A 88 -3.47 3.73 4.91
CA VAL A 88 -4.04 4.08 3.60
C VAL A 88 -5.55 3.98 3.68
N VAL A 89 -6.22 5.10 3.42
CA VAL A 89 -7.68 5.21 3.39
C VAL A 89 -8.15 5.43 1.96
N PHE A 90 -9.08 4.60 1.52
CA PHE A 90 -9.85 4.80 0.29
C PHE A 90 -11.25 5.29 0.65
N LEU A 91 -11.68 6.37 0.02
CA LEU A 91 -13.05 6.86 0.05
C LEU A 91 -13.56 6.95 -1.39
N ILE A 92 -14.60 6.19 -1.72
CA ILE A 92 -15.24 6.19 -3.04
C ILE A 92 -16.71 6.56 -2.85
N GLN A 93 -17.14 7.61 -3.54
CA GLN A 93 -18.52 8.09 -3.49
C GLN A 93 -19.02 8.45 -4.88
N ARG A 94 -20.32 8.26 -5.13
CA ARG A 94 -20.95 8.70 -6.38
C ARG A 94 -21.16 10.22 -6.38
N VAL A 95 -20.80 10.87 -7.48
CA VAL A 95 -21.00 12.30 -7.73
C VAL A 95 -21.59 12.46 -9.12
N GLY A 96 -22.93 12.47 -9.21
CA GLY A 96 -23.66 12.50 -10.47
C GLY A 96 -23.47 11.22 -11.30
N ASP A 97 -22.93 11.38 -12.51
CA ASP A 97 -22.64 10.30 -13.46
C ASP A 97 -21.22 9.70 -13.32
N LYS A 98 -20.48 10.12 -12.30
CA LYS A 98 -19.11 9.70 -12.02
C LYS A 98 -18.96 9.24 -10.57
N GLU A 99 -17.85 8.60 -10.28
CA GLU A 99 -17.41 8.34 -8.92
C GLU A 99 -16.18 9.16 -8.59
N LYS A 100 -16.14 9.70 -7.38
CA LYS A 100 -14.97 10.36 -6.82
C LYS A 100 -14.28 9.36 -5.92
N MET A 101 -13.01 9.08 -6.21
CA MET A 101 -12.14 8.31 -5.33
C MET A 101 -11.08 9.23 -4.72
N ILE A 102 -10.94 9.15 -3.40
CA ILE A 102 -9.88 9.81 -2.64
C ILE A 102 -9.05 8.71 -1.99
N ILE A 103 -7.74 8.77 -2.19
CA ILE A 103 -6.75 7.93 -1.53
C ILE A 103 -5.95 8.84 -0.61
N GLN A 104 -6.01 8.59 0.69
CA GLN A 104 -5.21 9.29 1.68
C GLN A 104 -4.18 8.32 2.25
N VAL A 105 -2.92 8.74 2.28
CA VAL A 105 -1.83 7.98 2.88
C VAL A 105 -1.28 8.81 4.05
N THR A 106 -1.30 8.23 5.24
CA THR A 106 -0.77 8.82 6.46
C THR A 106 0.52 8.12 6.84
N TYR A 107 1.60 8.90 6.91
CA TYR A 107 2.91 8.43 7.35
C TYR A 107 3.06 8.67 8.84
N PHE A 108 3.46 7.63 9.56
CA PHE A 108 3.71 7.69 10.99
C PHE A 108 5.19 7.67 11.30
N GLU A 109 5.58 8.37 12.35
CA GLU A 109 6.95 8.34 12.88
C GLU A 109 6.92 8.09 14.38
N ALA A 110 7.80 7.20 14.84
CA ALA A 110 8.00 6.93 16.25
C ALA A 110 8.88 8.04 16.88
N LYS A 111 8.45 8.59 18.03
CA LYS A 111 9.25 9.59 18.76
C LYS A 111 9.89 8.95 19.99
N ARG A 112 11.23 8.78 19.97
CA ARG A 112 12.10 8.21 21.04
C ARG A 112 11.80 6.78 21.48
N THR A 113 10.54 6.41 21.64
CA THR A 113 10.06 5.05 21.94
C THR A 113 9.32 4.50 20.74
N ARG A 114 9.59 3.24 20.35
CA ARG A 114 8.91 2.57 19.21
C ARG A 114 7.41 2.30 19.45
N ILE A 115 6.92 2.53 20.66
CA ILE A 115 5.55 2.19 21.10
C ILE A 115 4.53 3.24 20.64
N ILE A 116 4.87 4.54 20.77
CA ILE A 116 3.96 5.63 20.43
C ILE A 116 4.39 6.26 19.12
N LYS A 117 3.46 6.28 18.16
CA LYS A 117 3.66 6.81 16.82
C LYS A 117 2.72 7.99 16.59
N TYR A 118 3.22 8.99 15.86
CA TYR A 118 2.46 10.20 15.53
C TYR A 118 2.39 10.35 14.02
N ALA A 119 1.26 10.85 13.51
CA ALA A 119 1.13 11.22 12.11
C ALA A 119 2.13 12.35 11.82
N LYS A 120 3.07 12.08 10.92
CA LYS A 120 4.12 13.02 10.49
C LYS A 120 3.68 13.79 9.27
N ASP A 121 3.08 13.09 8.31
CA ASP A 121 2.65 13.65 7.04
C ASP A 121 1.39 12.94 6.54
N ILE A 122 0.58 13.67 5.78
CA ILE A 122 -0.63 13.16 5.14
C ILE A 122 -0.62 13.62 3.69
N LYS A 123 -0.66 12.66 2.78
CA LYS A 123 -0.69 12.91 1.33
C LYS A 123 -1.94 12.34 0.71
N THR A 124 -2.47 13.04 -0.28
CA THR A 124 -3.76 12.72 -0.89
C THR A 124 -3.66 12.61 -2.41
N ILE A 125 -4.43 11.68 -2.95
CA ILE A 125 -4.70 11.53 -4.38
C ILE A 125 -6.21 11.60 -4.54
N SER A 126 -6.68 12.49 -5.41
CA SER A 126 -8.10 12.62 -5.74
C SER A 126 -8.27 12.39 -7.24
N CYS A 127 -9.16 11.48 -7.59
CA CYS A 127 -9.49 11.18 -8.98
C CYS A 127 -10.99 10.99 -9.19
N TYR A 128 -11.43 11.22 -10.42
CA TYR A 128 -12.77 10.84 -10.89
C TYR A 128 -12.69 9.59 -11.77
N ILE A 129 -13.68 8.72 -11.62
CA ILE A 129 -13.85 7.51 -12.41
C ILE A 129 -15.17 7.61 -13.17
N LYS A 130 -15.12 7.37 -14.48
CA LYS A 130 -16.30 7.25 -15.34
C LYS A 130 -16.10 6.07 -16.29
N GLY A 131 -16.78 4.96 -16.00
CA GLY A 131 -16.52 3.69 -16.69
C GLY A 131 -15.04 3.30 -16.54
N ASP A 132 -14.37 3.02 -17.65
CA ASP A 132 -12.94 2.65 -17.65
C ASP A 132 -11.97 3.84 -17.65
N LYS A 133 -12.45 5.09 -17.56
CA LYS A 133 -11.60 6.28 -17.56
C LYS A 133 -11.36 6.77 -16.14
N ILE A 134 -10.09 6.97 -15.79
CA ILE A 134 -9.66 7.63 -14.56
C ILE A 134 -9.05 8.97 -14.90
N GLU A 135 -9.45 10.00 -14.18
CA GLU A 135 -8.90 11.35 -14.28
C GLU A 135 -8.38 11.79 -12.91
N ILE A 136 -7.06 11.93 -12.76
CA ILE A 136 -6.44 12.47 -11.54
C ILE A 136 -6.66 13.98 -11.50
N LYS A 137 -7.29 14.47 -10.43
CA LYS A 137 -7.55 15.90 -10.21
C LYS A 137 -6.52 16.55 -9.29
N LYS A 138 -6.05 15.80 -8.29
CA LYS A 138 -5.03 16.24 -7.35
C LYS A 138 -4.16 15.06 -6.95
N CYS A 139 -2.85 15.28 -6.86
CA CYS A 139 -1.91 14.29 -6.35
C CYS A 139 -0.78 15.00 -5.61
N ASP A 140 -0.60 14.70 -4.33
CA ASP A 140 0.48 15.26 -3.49
C ASP A 140 1.83 14.52 -3.69
N TYR A 141 1.87 13.57 -4.62
CA TYR A 141 3.04 12.76 -4.98
C TYR A 141 3.59 13.17 -6.34
N SER A 142 4.92 13.08 -6.47
CA SER A 142 5.57 13.21 -7.77
C SER A 142 5.32 11.96 -8.63
N GLU A 143 5.48 12.08 -9.95
CA GLU A 143 5.38 10.93 -10.86
C GLU A 143 6.33 9.79 -10.50
N ASN A 144 7.52 10.12 -9.97
CA ASN A 144 8.49 9.13 -9.55
C ASN A 144 8.02 8.39 -8.29
N ASP A 145 7.41 9.10 -7.33
CA ASP A 145 6.88 8.47 -6.13
C ASP A 145 5.75 7.49 -6.49
N ILE A 146 4.85 7.93 -7.37
CA ILE A 146 3.69 7.16 -7.84
C ILE A 146 4.11 5.80 -8.44
N LYS A 147 5.18 5.77 -9.25
CA LYS A 147 5.67 4.54 -9.90
C LYS A 147 6.04 3.43 -8.92
N PHE A 148 6.44 3.79 -7.70
CA PHE A 148 6.78 2.82 -6.65
C PHE A 148 5.62 2.61 -5.70
N LEU A 149 4.96 3.68 -5.27
CA LEU A 149 3.90 3.67 -4.27
C LEU A 149 2.67 2.87 -4.71
N PHE A 150 2.22 3.05 -5.95
CA PHE A 150 0.95 2.47 -6.41
C PHE A 150 0.97 0.94 -6.45
N PRO A 151 2.02 0.28 -6.99
CA PRO A 151 2.18 -1.17 -6.88
C PRO A 151 2.09 -1.67 -5.44
N ASP A 152 2.79 -1.01 -4.51
CA ASP A 152 2.90 -1.46 -3.13
C ASP A 152 1.55 -1.33 -2.39
N ILE A 153 0.82 -0.22 -2.61
CA ILE A 153 -0.56 -0.05 -2.12
C ILE A 153 -1.49 -1.13 -2.69
N LEU A 154 -1.45 -1.36 -4.01
CA LEU A 154 -2.28 -2.38 -4.66
C LEU A 154 -2.04 -3.78 -4.07
N GLN A 155 -0.77 -4.12 -3.83
CA GLN A 155 -0.42 -5.39 -3.21
C GLN A 155 -0.94 -5.49 -1.77
N GLY A 156 -0.82 -4.41 -0.98
CA GLY A 156 -1.37 -4.34 0.38
C GLY A 156 -2.89 -4.56 0.43
N ILE A 157 -3.63 -3.94 -0.51
CA ILE A 157 -5.10 -4.14 -0.65
C ILE A 157 -5.43 -5.61 -0.92
N ARG A 158 -4.74 -6.22 -1.89
CA ARG A 158 -4.94 -7.64 -2.25
C ARG A 158 -4.65 -8.57 -1.08
N ASN A 159 -3.57 -8.31 -0.33
CA ASN A 159 -3.20 -9.07 0.85
C ASN A 159 -4.28 -8.97 1.93
N LYS A 160 -4.76 -7.75 2.25
CA LYS A 160 -5.84 -7.54 3.22
C LYS A 160 -7.13 -8.23 2.81
N LYS A 161 -7.53 -8.12 1.54
CA LYS A 161 -8.72 -8.77 0.99
C LYS A 161 -8.64 -10.30 1.09
N LYS A 162 -7.48 -10.89 0.79
CA LYS A 162 -7.24 -12.33 0.98
C LYS A 162 -7.41 -12.73 2.44
N PHE A 163 -6.89 -11.92 3.37
CA PHE A 163 -7.04 -12.16 4.81
C PHE A 163 -8.51 -12.09 5.27
N LEU A 164 -9.27 -11.07 4.85
CA LEU A 164 -10.69 -10.93 5.18
C LEU A 164 -11.51 -12.14 4.71
N LYS A 165 -11.28 -12.61 3.48
CA LYS A 165 -11.94 -13.83 2.95
C LYS A 165 -11.63 -15.09 3.75
N LEU A 166 -10.48 -15.16 4.43
CA LEU A 166 -10.14 -16.29 5.31
C LEU A 166 -10.90 -16.23 6.63
N LEU A 167 -11.18 -15.04 7.17
CA LEU A 167 -11.97 -14.86 8.39
C LEU A 167 -13.44 -15.24 8.15
N GLU A 168 -14.05 -14.74 7.08
CA GLU A 168 -15.45 -15.07 6.73
C GLU A 168 -15.70 -16.57 6.54
N ARG A 169 -14.67 -17.32 6.11
CA ARG A 169 -14.75 -18.78 5.98
C ARG A 169 -14.67 -19.52 7.31
N LYS A 170 -14.01 -18.94 8.31
CA LYS A 170 -13.94 -19.49 9.67
C LYS A 170 -15.25 -19.28 10.41
N ASP A 171 -15.88 -18.12 10.27
CA ASP A 171 -17.13 -17.81 10.97
C ASP A 171 -18.35 -18.60 10.43
N LYS A 172 -18.21 -19.24 9.26
CA LYS A 172 -19.23 -20.11 8.63
C LYS A 172 -19.06 -21.60 8.95
N ARG A 173 -18.08 -21.98 9.77
CA ARG A 173 -17.83 -23.37 10.20
C ARG A 173 -18.19 -23.53 11.67
#